data_AF-A0A263DU44-F1
#
_entry.id   AF-A0A263DU44-F1
#
_cell.length_a   1.000
_cell.length_b   1.000
_cell.length_c   1.000
_cell.angle_alpha   90.00
_cell.angle_beta   90.00
_cell.angle_gamma   90.00
#
_symmetry.space_group_name_H-M   'P 1'
#
loop_
_entity.id
_entity.type
_entity.pdbx_description
1 polymer ?
#
loop_
_entity_poly.entity_id
_entity_poly.type
_entity_poly.pdbx_seq_one_letter_code
_entity_poly.pdbx_strand_id
1 'polypeptide(L)'
;MPSLRALAATAALLLCGGCSMAGGPAAPPVADPTPAHCAETSATPTTDRPPALASTTSAWFGQGDLWVGLPDYPPTAQGDALVLRFPVVTLARGEPTSTRGAPVVTAARVDAAGEAPGQIGAFSRAYGTDELSFWPASVAFPDPGCWAVTGLLGSASLRFTVAVAQP
;
A
#
# COMPACT_ATOMS: atom_id res chain seq x y z
N MET A 1 -48.07 21.02 11.52
CA MET A 1 -48.50 21.50 10.19
C MET A 1 -48.33 20.35 9.19
N PRO A 2 -49.35 20.07 8.36
CA PRO A 2 -49.50 18.83 7.58
C PRO A 2 -49.02 18.97 6.13
N SER A 3 -48.83 17.83 5.44
CA SER A 3 -49.04 17.57 3.99
C SER A 3 -48.18 16.34 3.60
N LEU A 4 -48.65 15.08 3.56
CA LEU A 4 -49.64 14.40 2.69
C LEU A 4 -49.35 14.45 1.17
N ARG A 5 -48.96 13.25 0.67
CA ARG A 5 -49.40 12.53 -0.57
C ARG A 5 -48.89 12.96 -1.96
N ALA A 6 -48.32 11.98 -2.68
CA ALA A 6 -48.83 11.36 -3.93
C ALA A 6 -47.79 10.32 -4.42
N LEU A 7 -47.97 9.00 -4.28
CA LEU A 7 -48.70 8.08 -5.18
C LEU A 7 -48.69 8.46 -6.67
N ALA A 8 -47.83 7.79 -7.44
CA ALA A 8 -48.04 7.52 -8.86
C ALA A 8 -47.52 6.12 -9.19
N ALA A 9 -48.42 5.14 -9.09
CA ALA A 9 -48.28 3.84 -9.70
C ALA A 9 -48.54 3.98 -11.20
N THR A 10 -47.64 3.45 -12.04
CA THR A 10 -47.96 3.19 -13.45
C THR A 10 -47.50 1.78 -13.78
N ALA A 11 -48.48 0.90 -13.98
CA ALA A 11 -48.31 -0.42 -14.54
C ALA A 11 -48.73 -0.39 -16.02
N ALA A 12 -47.90 -0.94 -16.90
CA ALA A 12 -48.27 -1.43 -18.23
C ALA A 12 -47.14 -2.38 -18.70
N LEU A 13 -47.36 -3.70 -18.66
CA LEU A 13 -47.93 -4.54 -19.73
C LEU A 13 -46.93 -4.95 -20.82
N LEU A 14 -46.53 -6.23 -20.71
CA LEU A 14 -46.33 -7.24 -21.76
C LEU A 14 -45.72 -6.82 -23.11
N LEU A 15 -44.61 -7.48 -23.45
CA LEU A 15 -44.41 -8.09 -24.77
C LEU A 15 -43.49 -9.32 -24.64
N CYS A 16 -44.09 -10.49 -24.82
CA CYS A 16 -43.40 -11.76 -25.07
C CYS A 16 -42.67 -11.67 -26.42
N GLY A 17 -41.35 -11.63 -26.37
CA GLY A 17 -40.47 -11.83 -27.53
C GLY A 17 -39.48 -12.92 -27.19
N GLY A 18 -39.84 -14.18 -27.46
CA GLY A 18 -38.92 -15.29 -27.38
C GLY A 18 -37.88 -15.20 -28.50
N CYS A 19 -36.67 -14.77 -28.16
CA CYS A 19 -35.50 -15.02 -28.98
C CYS A 19 -34.71 -16.16 -28.35
N SER A 20 -34.91 -17.37 -28.88
CA SER A 20 -33.98 -18.47 -28.70
C SER A 20 -32.64 -18.05 -29.31
N MET A 21 -31.76 -17.46 -28.50
CA MET A 21 -30.38 -17.28 -28.91
C MET A 21 -29.71 -18.65 -28.90
N ALA A 22 -29.38 -19.10 -30.10
CA ALA A 22 -28.53 -20.24 -30.36
C ALA A 22 -27.30 -20.18 -29.44
N GLY A 23 -27.03 -21.29 -28.74
CA GLY A 23 -25.85 -21.43 -27.91
C GLY A 23 -24.60 -21.13 -28.73
N GLY A 24 -24.04 -19.95 -28.50
CA GLY A 24 -22.74 -19.58 -29.05
C GLY A 24 -21.67 -20.56 -28.57
N PRO A 25 -20.61 -20.76 -29.36
CA PRO A 25 -19.51 -21.64 -28.99
C PRO A 25 -19.03 -21.30 -27.57
N ALA A 26 -18.85 -22.32 -26.75
CA ALA A 26 -18.36 -22.18 -25.39
C ALA A 26 -17.13 -21.27 -25.40
N ALA A 27 -17.17 -20.20 -24.61
CA ALA A 27 -16.04 -19.30 -24.48
C ALA A 27 -14.80 -20.14 -24.13
N PRO A 28 -13.65 -19.90 -24.78
CA PRO A 28 -12.44 -20.61 -24.43
C PRO A 28 -12.18 -20.42 -22.93
N PRO A 29 -11.67 -21.45 -22.22
CA PRO A 29 -11.33 -21.31 -20.82
C PRO A 29 -10.42 -20.09 -20.68
N VAL A 30 -10.84 -19.13 -19.84
CA VAL A 30 -10.01 -17.99 -19.48
C VAL A 30 -8.76 -18.60 -18.88
N ALA A 31 -7.63 -18.42 -19.57
CA ALA A 31 -6.35 -18.87 -19.05
C ALA A 31 -6.18 -18.28 -17.66
N ASP A 32 -5.87 -19.12 -16.68
CA ASP A 32 -5.59 -18.65 -15.32
C ASP A 32 -4.51 -17.57 -15.42
N PRO A 33 -4.73 -16.37 -14.84
CA PRO A 33 -3.74 -15.31 -14.89
C PRO A 33 -2.46 -15.87 -14.28
N THR A 34 -1.41 -15.92 -15.11
CA THR A 34 -0.08 -16.28 -14.63
C THR A 34 0.25 -15.34 -13.47
N PRO A 35 0.67 -15.83 -12.29
CA PRO A 35 1.01 -14.96 -11.18
C PRO A 35 2.03 -13.95 -11.68
N ALA A 36 1.69 -12.67 -11.67
CA ALA A 36 2.64 -11.63 -12.02
C ALA A 36 3.79 -11.75 -11.02
N HIS A 37 4.98 -12.12 -11.51
CA HIS A 37 6.18 -12.07 -10.69
C HIS A 37 6.33 -10.63 -10.19
N CYS A 38 6.21 -10.44 -8.88
CA CYS A 38 6.34 -9.11 -8.29
C CYS A 38 7.79 -8.66 -8.43
N ALA A 39 8.04 -7.67 -9.29
CA ALA A 39 9.35 -7.07 -9.44
C ALA A 39 9.64 -6.17 -8.23
N GLU A 40 10.06 -6.80 -7.13
CA GLU A 40 10.37 -6.12 -5.88
C GLU A 40 11.53 -5.15 -6.09
N THR A 41 11.43 -3.99 -5.43
CA THR A 41 12.51 -3.01 -5.47
C THR A 41 13.70 -3.56 -4.68
N SER A 42 14.91 -3.42 -5.21
CA SER A 42 16.12 -3.79 -4.46
C SER A 42 16.45 -2.72 -3.42
N ALA A 43 16.90 -3.15 -2.23
CA ALA A 43 17.32 -2.24 -1.18
C ALA A 43 18.54 -1.41 -1.61
N THR A 44 18.62 -0.18 -1.11
CA THR A 44 19.77 0.70 -1.29
C THR A 44 21.01 0.07 -0.64
N PRO A 45 22.15 -0.04 -1.38
CA PRO A 45 23.40 -0.55 -0.83
C PRO A 45 23.83 0.20 0.42
N THR A 46 24.41 -0.49 1.40
CA THR A 46 24.81 0.11 2.68
C THR A 46 25.79 1.28 2.52
N THR A 47 26.65 1.25 1.50
CA THR A 47 27.60 2.33 1.17
C THR A 47 26.94 3.62 0.71
N ASP A 48 25.69 3.53 0.22
CA ASP A 48 24.95 4.66 -0.34
C ASP A 48 23.92 5.21 0.65
N ARG A 49 23.86 4.64 1.87
CA ARG A 49 22.98 5.08 2.94
C ARG A 49 23.60 6.27 3.69
N PRO A 50 22.77 7.17 4.23
CA PRO A 50 23.23 8.23 5.11
C PRO A 50 23.82 7.64 6.40
N PRO A 51 24.77 8.34 7.06
CA PRO A 51 25.42 7.83 8.28
C PRO A 51 24.46 7.38 9.38
N ALA A 52 23.33 8.08 9.54
CA ALA A 52 22.28 7.73 10.51
C ALA A 52 21.67 6.34 10.32
N LEU A 53 21.83 5.74 9.13
CA LEU A 53 21.31 4.41 8.80
C LEU A 53 22.44 3.37 8.62
N ALA A 54 23.71 3.78 8.62
CA ALA A 54 24.84 2.93 8.28
C ALA A 54 25.06 1.77 9.26
N SER A 55 24.71 1.95 10.54
CA SER A 55 24.83 0.92 11.59
C SER A 55 23.62 -0.01 11.69
N THR A 56 22.57 0.23 10.88
CA THR A 56 21.34 -0.57 10.92
C THR A 56 21.44 -1.79 10.00
N THR A 57 20.75 -2.88 10.37
CA THR A 57 20.77 -4.15 9.62
C THR A 57 19.63 -4.31 8.62
N SER A 58 18.56 -3.52 8.75
CA SER A 58 17.37 -3.63 7.88
C SER A 58 17.66 -3.27 6.42
N ALA A 59 16.80 -3.76 5.53
CA ALA A 59 16.74 -3.33 4.15
C ALA A 59 16.17 -1.91 4.07
N TRP A 60 16.99 -0.94 3.64
CA TRP A 60 16.57 0.45 3.47
C TRP A 60 16.36 0.81 2.02
N PHE A 61 15.36 1.64 1.78
CA PHE A 61 14.96 2.19 0.49
C PHE A 61 14.85 3.69 0.67
N GLY A 62 15.50 4.48 -0.16
CA GLY A 62 15.42 5.92 0.03
C GLY A 62 16.36 6.70 -0.86
N GLN A 63 16.13 8.01 -0.85
CA GLN A 63 16.97 8.98 -1.51
C GLN A 63 16.84 10.33 -0.81
N GLY A 64 17.96 11.03 -0.64
CA GLY A 64 17.99 12.35 -0.05
C GLY A 64 17.46 12.32 1.39
N ASP A 65 16.33 12.97 1.63
CA ASP A 65 15.79 13.23 2.96
C ASP A 65 14.67 12.26 3.41
N LEU A 66 14.30 11.27 2.58
CA LEU A 66 13.23 10.31 2.88
C LEU A 66 13.72 8.88 2.67
N TRP A 67 13.61 8.09 3.74
CA TRP A 67 14.08 6.71 3.80
C TRP A 67 13.04 5.82 4.48
N VAL A 68 12.89 4.59 4.00
CA VAL A 68 11.98 3.58 4.53
C VAL A 68 12.78 2.31 4.79
N GLY A 69 12.64 1.74 5.98
CA GLY A 69 13.26 0.46 6.31
C GLY A 69 12.19 -0.62 6.25
N LEU A 70 12.33 -1.64 5.41
CA LEU A 70 11.40 -2.77 5.46
C LEU A 70 11.88 -3.79 6.49
N PRO A 71 10.94 -4.34 7.28
CA PRO A 71 11.28 -5.43 8.19
C PRO A 71 11.56 -6.72 7.41
N ASP A 72 12.34 -7.61 8.03
CA ASP A 72 12.59 -8.96 7.51
C ASP A 72 11.44 -9.94 7.83
N TYR A 73 10.38 -9.46 8.50
CA TYR A 73 9.19 -10.25 8.81
C TYR A 73 8.04 -9.92 7.84
N PRO A 74 7.21 -10.92 7.50
CA PRO A 74 6.09 -10.72 6.60
C PRO A 74 4.98 -9.86 7.24
N PRO A 75 4.06 -9.31 6.43
CA PRO A 75 2.83 -8.68 6.93
C PRO A 75 2.07 -9.61 7.89
N THR A 76 1.49 -9.03 8.95
CA THR A 76 0.70 -9.79 9.94
C THR A 76 -0.79 -9.67 9.63
N ALA A 77 -1.53 -10.77 9.70
CA ALA A 77 -2.99 -10.72 9.59
C ALA A 77 -3.61 -9.94 10.77
N GLN A 78 -4.48 -8.97 10.47
CA GLN A 78 -5.23 -8.19 11.45
C GLN A 78 -6.64 -7.91 10.92
N GLY A 79 -7.62 -8.65 11.44
CA GLY A 79 -8.97 -8.67 10.85
C GLY A 79 -8.91 -9.26 9.44
N ASP A 80 -9.54 -8.57 8.48
CA ASP A 80 -9.60 -9.00 7.07
C ASP A 80 -8.43 -8.44 6.23
N ALA A 81 -7.37 -7.93 6.86
CA ALA A 81 -6.24 -7.29 6.17
C ALA A 81 -4.89 -7.88 6.58
N LEU A 82 -3.91 -7.74 5.69
CA LEU A 82 -2.49 -8.02 5.94
C LEU A 82 -1.79 -6.69 6.25
N VAL A 83 -1.29 -6.53 7.47
CA VAL A 83 -0.68 -5.28 7.93
C VAL A 83 0.83 -5.40 7.92
N LEU A 84 1.48 -4.60 7.07
CA LEU A 84 2.92 -4.40 7.10
C LEU A 84 3.24 -3.16 7.93
N ARG A 85 4.15 -3.28 8.89
CA ARG A 85 4.62 -2.16 9.72
C ARG A 85 6.09 -1.90 9.41
N PHE A 86 6.47 -0.63 9.29
CA PHE A 86 7.83 -0.27 8.92
C PHE A 86 8.22 1.13 9.44
N PRO A 87 9.50 1.37 9.74
CA PRO A 87 10.00 2.72 10.03
C PRO A 87 10.11 3.58 8.76
N VAL A 88 9.74 4.85 8.89
CA VAL A 88 10.06 5.91 7.91
C VAL A 88 10.95 6.95 8.58
N VAL A 89 12.12 7.21 8.00
CA VAL A 89 13.10 8.17 8.50
C VAL A 89 13.11 9.40 7.60
N THR A 90 12.86 10.54 8.20
CA THR A 90 12.96 11.85 7.56
C THR A 90 14.22 12.54 8.05
N LEU A 91 15.05 13.03 7.13
CA LEU A 91 16.35 13.62 7.46
C LEU A 91 16.36 15.14 7.26
N ALA A 92 17.17 15.82 8.06
CA ALA A 92 17.65 17.17 7.77
C ALA A 92 19.15 17.23 8.03
N ARG A 93 19.91 17.57 6.98
CA ARG A 93 21.39 17.59 7.03
C ARG A 93 21.98 16.24 7.46
N GLY A 94 21.37 15.14 7.01
CA GLY A 94 21.81 13.77 7.33
C GLY A 94 21.29 13.21 8.66
N GLU A 95 20.63 14.02 9.48
CA GLU A 95 20.16 13.61 10.82
C GLU A 95 18.64 13.35 10.85
N PRO A 96 18.15 12.31 11.55
CA PRO A 96 16.73 12.07 11.75
C PRO A 96 16.01 13.25 12.42
N THR A 97 14.84 13.65 11.90
CA THR A 97 14.11 14.80 12.42
C THR A 97 12.61 14.70 12.21
N SER A 98 11.82 15.22 13.17
CA SER A 98 10.37 15.42 13.01
C SER A 98 10.01 16.80 12.43
N THR A 99 10.97 17.72 12.35
CA THR A 99 10.72 19.14 12.00
C THR A 99 10.18 19.35 10.58
N ARG A 100 10.34 18.35 9.70
CA ARG A 100 9.77 18.34 8.34
C ARG A 100 8.33 17.86 8.26
N GLY A 101 7.74 17.46 9.39
CA GLY A 101 6.42 16.87 9.46
C GLY A 101 6.42 15.37 9.13
N ALA A 102 5.27 14.75 9.36
CA ALA A 102 5.04 13.36 9.05
C ALA A 102 4.99 13.18 7.52
N PRO A 103 5.59 12.11 6.97
CA PRO A 103 5.38 11.75 5.58
C PRO A 103 3.93 11.29 5.35
N VAL A 104 3.51 11.21 4.09
CA VAL A 104 2.29 10.51 3.69
C VAL A 104 2.70 9.18 3.07
N VAL A 105 1.98 8.10 3.42
CA VAL A 105 2.20 6.78 2.84
C VAL A 105 0.92 6.32 2.18
N THR A 106 1.04 5.81 0.95
CA THR A 106 -0.03 5.15 0.21
C THR A 106 0.52 3.92 -0.47
N ALA A 107 -0.36 2.99 -0.83
CA ALA A 107 0.00 1.86 -1.68
C ALA A 107 -1.04 1.64 -2.77
N ALA A 108 -0.57 1.21 -3.93
CA ALA A 108 -1.41 0.82 -5.05
C ALA A 108 -0.97 -0.54 -5.59
N ARG A 109 -1.93 -1.36 -6.01
CA ARG A 109 -1.66 -2.62 -6.69
C ARG A 109 -0.90 -2.36 -7.99
N VAL A 110 0.09 -3.21 -8.29
CA VAL A 110 0.85 -3.19 -9.54
C VAL A 110 0.33 -4.27 -10.50
N ASP A 111 -0.17 -5.36 -9.95
CA ASP A 111 -0.65 -6.56 -10.65
C ASP A 111 -2.17 -6.58 -10.88
N ALA A 112 -2.91 -5.68 -10.24
CA ALA A 112 -4.36 -5.58 -10.29
C ALA A 112 -4.83 -4.15 -9.99
N ALA A 113 -6.15 -3.93 -9.92
CA ALA A 113 -6.72 -2.72 -9.36
C ALA A 113 -6.80 -2.82 -7.83
N GLY A 114 -6.46 -1.74 -7.13
CA GLY A 114 -6.60 -1.65 -5.68
C GLY A 114 -5.68 -0.60 -5.08
N GLU A 115 -6.14 0.02 -4.00
CA GLU A 115 -5.38 1.01 -3.23
C GLU A 115 -5.50 0.68 -1.75
N ALA A 116 -4.45 1.00 -1.00
CA ALA A 116 -4.42 0.86 0.45
C ALA A 116 -3.82 2.14 1.07
N PRO A 117 -4.55 2.82 1.97
CA PRO A 117 -4.00 3.97 2.66
C PRO A 117 -2.94 3.52 3.68
N GLY A 118 -1.86 4.27 3.78
CA GLY A 118 -0.91 4.13 4.88
C GLY A 118 -1.35 4.92 6.10
N GLN A 119 -0.87 4.49 7.26
CA GLN A 119 -1.00 5.21 8.52
C GLN A 119 0.38 5.60 9.01
N ILE A 120 0.49 6.80 9.60
CA ILE A 120 1.71 7.27 10.27
C ILE A 120 1.37 7.55 11.73
N GLY A 121 2.14 6.94 12.63
CA GLY A 121 2.09 7.22 14.07
C GLY A 121 2.97 8.40 14.48
N ALA A 122 3.02 8.67 15.77
CA ALA A 122 3.85 9.76 16.31
C ALA A 122 5.35 9.46 16.14
N PHE A 123 6.12 10.52 15.87
CA PHE A 123 7.58 10.43 15.79
C PHE A 123 8.15 9.82 17.07
N SER A 124 8.98 8.80 16.91
CA SER A 124 9.41 7.89 17.97
C SER A 124 10.90 7.63 17.88
N ARG A 125 11.47 7.05 18.94
CA ARG A 125 12.85 6.57 18.98
C ARG A 125 12.87 5.06 19.16
N ALA A 126 13.77 4.39 18.46
CA ALA A 126 14.03 2.97 18.69
C ALA A 126 14.60 2.79 20.11
N TYR A 127 14.07 1.80 20.84
CA TYR A 127 14.56 1.48 22.17
C TYR A 127 15.73 0.51 22.09
N GLY A 128 16.81 0.77 22.82
CA GLY A 128 17.93 -0.17 23.00
C GLY A 128 18.91 -0.28 21.82
N THR A 129 18.78 0.56 20.79
CA THR A 129 19.79 0.76 19.74
C THR A 129 20.16 2.24 19.72
N ASP A 130 21.43 2.59 19.46
CA ASP A 130 21.90 3.99 19.47
C ASP A 130 20.98 4.90 18.61
N GLU A 131 20.19 5.71 19.31
CA GLU A 131 18.75 6.00 19.09
C GLU A 131 18.30 6.48 17.70
N LEU A 132 18.02 5.56 16.76
CA LEU A 132 17.34 5.92 15.52
C LEU A 132 15.96 6.51 15.81
N SER A 133 15.72 7.73 15.34
CA SER A 133 14.41 8.37 15.40
C SER A 133 13.66 8.20 14.08
N PHE A 134 12.37 7.86 14.13
CA PHE A 134 11.58 7.51 12.95
C PHE A 134 10.07 7.76 13.17
N TRP A 135 9.33 7.78 12.06
CA TRP A 135 7.89 7.71 12.03
C TRP A 135 7.47 6.24 11.87
N PRO A 136 6.78 5.64 12.85
CA PRO A 136 6.20 4.31 12.65
C PRO A 136 5.10 4.41 11.59
N ALA A 137 5.21 3.60 10.55
CA ALA A 137 4.22 3.51 9.49
C ALA A 137 3.59 2.14 9.40
N SER A 138 2.39 2.08 8.85
CA SER A 138 1.78 0.83 8.43
C SER A 138 0.99 0.99 7.15
N VAL A 139 0.83 -0.11 6.41
CA VAL A 139 -0.14 -0.24 5.32
C VAL A 139 -0.96 -1.50 5.59
N ALA A 140 -2.29 -1.37 5.51
CA ALA A 140 -3.21 -2.48 5.63
C ALA A 140 -3.66 -2.92 4.23
N PHE A 141 -3.07 -4.00 3.73
CA PHE A 141 -3.40 -4.55 2.43
C PHE A 141 -4.65 -5.43 2.53
N PRO A 142 -5.71 -5.16 1.75
CA PRO A 142 -6.93 -5.98 1.77
C PRO A 142 -6.68 -7.40 1.25
N ASP A 143 -5.75 -7.56 0.32
CA ASP A 143 -5.48 -8.82 -0.36
C ASP A 143 -3.97 -9.01 -0.60
N PRO A 144 -3.51 -10.28 -0.69
CA PRO A 144 -2.19 -10.61 -1.20
C PRO A 144 -1.98 -10.09 -2.64
N GLY A 145 -0.74 -9.82 -3.00
CA GLY A 145 -0.36 -9.38 -4.34
C GLY A 145 0.87 -8.50 -4.37
N CYS A 146 1.13 -7.91 -5.53
CA CYS A 146 2.23 -6.98 -5.73
C CYS A 146 1.78 -5.54 -5.52
N TRP A 147 2.42 -4.83 -4.59
CA TRP A 147 2.03 -3.49 -4.18
C TRP A 147 3.18 -2.51 -4.34
N ALA A 148 2.92 -1.36 -4.97
CA ALA A 148 3.83 -0.23 -4.97
C ALA A 148 3.45 0.71 -3.83
N VAL A 149 4.33 0.83 -2.85
CA VAL A 149 4.21 1.75 -1.72
C VAL A 149 4.91 3.06 -2.08
N THR A 150 4.22 4.18 -1.85
CA THR A 150 4.73 5.52 -2.10
C THR A 150 4.78 6.30 -0.79
N GLY A 151 5.95 6.84 -0.46
CA GLY A 151 6.17 7.79 0.62
C GLY A 151 6.36 9.20 0.08
N LEU A 152 5.66 10.18 0.61
CA LEU A 152 5.76 11.59 0.23
C LEU A 152 6.17 12.46 1.42
N LEU A 153 7.13 13.36 1.21
CA LEU A 153 7.55 14.36 2.20
C LEU A 153 7.80 15.70 1.49
N GLY A 154 6.83 16.61 1.55
CA GLY A 154 6.87 17.85 0.76
C GLY A 154 6.94 17.51 -0.73
N SER A 155 8.01 17.92 -1.41
CA SER A 155 8.28 17.57 -2.82
C SER A 155 9.07 16.28 -3.01
N ALA A 156 9.58 15.67 -1.94
CA ALA A 156 10.29 14.40 -2.03
C ALA A 156 9.29 13.25 -2.18
N SER A 157 9.61 12.32 -3.07
CA SER A 157 8.81 11.11 -3.30
C SER A 157 9.74 9.90 -3.34
N LEU A 158 9.33 8.84 -2.66
CA LEU A 158 9.97 7.53 -2.69
C LEU A 158 8.92 6.52 -3.10
N ARG A 159 9.25 5.64 -4.05
CA ARG A 159 8.38 4.54 -4.45
C ARG A 159 9.17 3.23 -4.41
N PHE A 160 8.60 2.21 -3.79
CA PHE A 160 9.17 0.86 -3.78
C PHE A 160 8.06 -0.18 -3.91
N THR A 161 8.39 -1.33 -4.47
CA THR A 161 7.46 -2.44 -4.71
C THR A 161 7.74 -3.57 -3.74
N VAL A 162 6.68 -4.11 -3.13
CA VAL A 162 6.72 -5.25 -2.20
C VAL A 162 5.77 -6.35 -2.64
N ALA A 163 6.17 -7.60 -2.42
CA ALA A 163 5.27 -8.74 -2.50
C ALA A 163 4.58 -8.94 -1.14
N VAL A 164 3.25 -8.95 -1.14
CA VAL A 164 2.43 -9.22 0.05
C VAL A 164 1.87 -10.62 -0.09
N ALA A 165 2.32 -11.53 0.76
CA ALA A 165 1.82 -12.91 0.83
C ALA A 165 1.01 -13.13 2.12
N GLN A 166 0.14 -14.14 2.11
CA GLN A 166 -0.45 -14.64 3.35
C GLN A 166 0.64 -15.27 4.22
N PRO A 167 0.60 -15.09 5.55
CA PRO A 167 1.53 -15.72 6.48
C PRO A 167 1.37 -17.24 6.52
#